data_AF-A0A2N2VT16-F1
#
_entry.id   AF-A0A2N2VT16-F1
#
_cell.length_a   1.000
_cell.length_b   1.000
_cell.length_c   1.000
_cell.angle_alpha   90.00
_cell.angle_beta   90.00
_cell.angle_gamma   90.00
#
_symmetry.space_group_name_H-M   'P 1'
#
loop_
_entity.id
_entity.type
_entity.pdbx_description
1 polymer ?
#
loop_
_entity_poly.entity_id
_entity_poly.type
_entity_poly.pdbx_seq_one_letter_code
_entity_poly.pdbx_strand_id
1 'polypeptide(L)'
;ANQDDGIEWFGGTVSVKNAIIWNAGDDAVDTDQSWGGTLDNFIVVNPSDECFELDGPEGTMVAKHTIKNGTVYALNADGLVDNDPNSNVDMSNVYFRNIKIGQDFDQLPTEYTCVFQNLQVTLPAGSVLTDFFKDGSDAFVTAVPLGSNTVGADVSKFQTWSWAIVSGALNGF
;
A
#
# COMPACT_ATOMS: atom_id res chain seq x y z
N ALA A 1 12.42 3.71 15.88
CA ALA A 1 11.49 3.84 14.76
C ALA A 1 12.00 4.97 13.90
N ASN A 2 11.67 4.98 12.60
CA ASN A 2 11.70 6.24 11.87
C ASN A 2 10.65 7.17 12.53
N GLN A 3 10.85 8.49 12.48
CA GLN A 3 9.83 9.47 12.89
C GLN A 3 9.19 10.16 11.68
N ASP A 4 9.57 9.70 10.49
CA ASP A 4 9.25 10.22 9.17
C ASP A 4 8.73 9.05 8.32
N ASP A 5 8.48 9.34 7.05
CA ASP A 5 8.00 8.38 6.06
C ASP A 5 8.94 7.19 5.82
N GLY A 6 8.40 6.09 5.31
CA GLY A 6 9.13 4.87 5.02
C GLY A 6 10.01 5.00 3.78
N ILE A 7 9.39 5.17 2.61
CA ILE A 7 10.06 5.51 1.36
C ILE A 7 9.28 6.61 0.66
N GLU A 8 9.97 7.72 0.39
CA GLU A 8 9.43 8.87 -0.35
C GLU A 8 9.95 8.89 -1.79
N TRP A 9 9.06 9.08 -2.76
CA TRP A 9 9.43 9.36 -4.15
C TRP A 9 8.78 10.64 -4.65
N PHE A 10 9.56 11.73 -4.64
CA PHE A 10 9.15 13.01 -5.22
C PHE A 10 9.75 13.17 -6.62
N GLY A 11 8.97 12.77 -7.61
CA GLY A 11 9.37 12.78 -9.02
C GLY A 11 10.37 11.69 -9.44
N GLY A 12 10.81 11.77 -10.70
CA GLY A 12 11.76 10.82 -11.28
C GLY A 12 11.14 9.47 -11.67
N THR A 13 11.99 8.48 -11.99
CA THR A 13 11.56 7.20 -12.61
C THR A 13 12.20 5.98 -11.97
N VAL A 14 12.66 6.09 -10.73
CA VAL A 14 13.27 4.94 -10.02
C VAL A 14 12.21 3.86 -9.83
N SER A 15 12.57 2.61 -10.15
CA SER A 15 11.76 1.44 -9.77
C SER A 15 12.44 0.70 -8.64
N VAL A 16 11.65 0.32 -7.63
CA VAL A 16 12.10 -0.46 -6.48
C VAL A 16 11.42 -1.82 -6.48
N LYS A 17 12.22 -2.85 -6.22
CA LYS A 17 11.75 -4.22 -6.14
C LYS A 17 12.28 -4.93 -4.89
N ASN A 18 11.42 -5.68 -4.21
CA ASN A 18 11.72 -6.37 -2.96
C ASN A 18 12.02 -5.39 -1.81
N ALA A 19 11.03 -4.57 -1.46
CA ALA A 19 11.12 -3.62 -0.34
C ALA A 19 10.42 -4.14 0.92
N ILE A 20 10.97 -3.85 2.10
CA ILE A 20 10.26 -3.97 3.37
C ILE A 20 10.27 -2.59 4.02
N ILE A 21 9.08 -2.03 4.19
CA ILE A 21 8.85 -0.80 4.92
C ILE A 21 8.29 -1.19 6.28
N TRP A 22 8.99 -0.83 7.34
CA TRP A 22 8.66 -1.25 8.70
C TRP A 22 8.88 -0.11 9.68
N ASN A 23 7.84 0.24 10.43
CA ASN A 23 7.92 1.13 11.58
C ASN A 23 8.33 2.54 11.14
N ALA A 24 7.71 2.97 10.03
CA ALA A 24 7.65 4.37 9.64
C ALA A 24 6.93 5.14 10.75
N GLY A 25 7.42 6.35 11.02
CA GLY A 25 6.85 7.22 12.05
C GLY A 25 5.68 8.04 11.55
N ASP A 26 5.57 8.11 10.22
CA ASP A 26 4.55 8.77 9.44
C ASP A 26 4.10 7.77 8.34
N ASP A 27 4.04 8.16 7.07
CA ASP A 27 3.52 7.34 5.98
C ASP A 27 4.47 6.21 5.59
N ALA A 28 3.97 5.05 5.19
CA ALA A 28 4.85 3.95 4.77
C ALA A 28 5.41 4.17 3.36
N VAL A 29 4.54 4.55 2.43
CA VAL A 29 4.89 4.81 1.04
C VAL A 29 4.30 6.15 0.68
N ASP A 30 5.16 7.13 0.47
CA ASP A 30 4.77 8.48 0.10
C ASP A 30 5.26 8.76 -1.33
N THR A 31 4.35 9.24 -2.18
CA THR A 31 4.64 9.65 -3.54
C THR A 31 4.10 11.02 -3.84
N ASP A 32 4.92 11.88 -4.45
CA ASP A 32 4.50 13.20 -4.92
C ASP A 32 5.29 13.58 -6.19
N GLN A 33 5.00 14.76 -6.75
CA GLN A 33 5.76 15.44 -7.80
C GLN A 33 5.97 14.58 -9.06
N SER A 34 4.96 13.78 -9.42
CA SER A 34 4.99 12.92 -10.62
C SER A 34 6.12 11.89 -10.63
N TRP A 35 6.25 11.10 -9.57
CA TRP A 35 7.01 9.85 -9.68
C TRP A 35 6.39 8.95 -10.76
N GLY A 36 7.21 8.46 -11.68
CA GLY A 36 6.83 7.62 -12.83
C GLY A 36 7.42 6.21 -12.76
N GLY A 37 7.73 5.74 -11.56
CA GLY A 37 8.40 4.47 -11.33
C GLY A 37 7.48 3.30 -11.03
N THR A 38 8.06 2.27 -10.41
CA THR A 38 7.30 1.08 -10.00
C THR A 38 7.80 0.58 -8.66
N LEU A 39 6.89 0.36 -7.72
CA LEU A 39 7.11 -0.44 -6.52
C LEU A 39 6.57 -1.85 -6.77
N ASP A 40 7.44 -2.86 -6.78
CA ASP A 40 7.10 -4.26 -7.05
C ASP A 40 7.59 -5.19 -5.94
N ASN A 41 6.76 -6.12 -5.50
CA ASN A 41 7.06 -7.07 -4.44
C ASN A 41 7.50 -6.38 -3.13
N PHE A 42 6.54 -5.93 -2.33
CA PHE A 42 6.85 -5.13 -1.15
C PHE A 42 6.03 -5.54 0.07
N ILE A 43 6.56 -5.26 1.26
CA ILE A 43 5.87 -5.50 2.53
C ILE A 43 5.82 -4.20 3.31
N VAL A 44 4.62 -3.81 3.76
CA VAL A 44 4.42 -2.71 4.73
C VAL A 44 4.03 -3.31 6.07
N VAL A 45 4.70 -2.87 7.15
CA VAL A 45 4.40 -3.26 8.53
C VAL A 45 4.28 -2.02 9.42
N ASN A 46 3.04 -1.70 9.81
CA ASN A 46 2.66 -0.61 10.72
C ASN A 46 3.27 0.77 10.35
N PRO A 47 2.72 1.47 9.34
CA PRO A 47 2.84 2.93 9.28
C PRO A 47 2.11 3.51 10.49
N SER A 48 2.64 4.58 11.09
CA SER A 48 1.87 5.26 12.13
C SER A 48 0.67 5.97 11.52
N ASP A 49 0.90 6.63 10.38
CA ASP A 49 -0.10 7.37 9.62
C ASP A 49 -0.60 6.51 8.44
N GLU A 50 -0.37 6.89 7.18
CA GLU A 50 -0.92 6.18 6.03
C GLU A 50 -0.08 4.99 5.57
N CYS A 51 -0.76 3.91 5.14
CA CYS A 51 -0.05 2.83 4.45
C CYS A 51 0.46 3.27 3.07
N PHE A 52 -0.25 4.18 2.42
CA PHE A 52 0.17 4.87 1.21
C PHE A 52 -0.43 6.27 1.21
N GLU A 53 0.42 7.29 1.18
CA GLU A 53 0.07 8.69 0.89
C GLU A 53 0.45 8.92 -0.59
N LEU A 54 -0.54 9.09 -1.46
CA LEU A 54 -0.33 9.07 -2.91
C LEU A 54 -0.76 10.37 -3.57
N ASP A 55 0.10 11.38 -3.52
CA ASP A 55 -0.14 12.66 -4.17
C ASP A 55 0.02 12.62 -5.69
N GLY A 56 -0.63 13.60 -6.32
CA GLY A 56 -0.61 13.81 -7.75
C GLY A 56 0.58 14.62 -8.28
N PRO A 57 0.56 14.93 -9.59
CA PRO A 57 1.53 15.82 -10.21
C PRO A 57 1.55 17.24 -9.64
N GLU A 58 2.71 17.70 -9.18
CA GLU A 58 2.98 19.12 -9.00
C GLU A 58 3.59 19.77 -10.27
N GLY A 59 2.92 20.81 -10.80
CA GLY A 59 3.43 21.58 -11.92
C GLY A 59 3.12 20.97 -13.29
N THR A 60 4.12 20.91 -14.18
CA THR A 60 3.89 20.58 -15.62
C THR A 60 4.28 19.17 -16.01
N MET A 61 5.11 18.50 -15.20
CA MET A 61 5.44 17.11 -15.43
C MET A 61 4.26 16.28 -14.95
N VAL A 62 3.79 15.35 -15.80
CA VAL A 62 2.75 14.38 -15.44
C VAL A 62 3.33 13.00 -15.71
N ALA A 63 3.46 12.21 -14.66
CA ALA A 63 3.83 10.80 -14.76
C ALA A 63 2.87 9.96 -13.93
N LYS A 64 2.74 8.70 -14.32
CA LYS A 64 1.97 7.70 -13.60
C LYS A 64 2.94 6.68 -13.00
N HIS A 65 2.81 6.38 -11.71
CA HIS A 65 3.55 5.28 -11.09
C HIS A 65 2.71 4.01 -10.96
N THR A 66 3.37 2.90 -10.65
CA THR A 66 2.73 1.60 -10.48
C THR A 66 3.12 0.96 -9.15
N ILE A 67 2.13 0.52 -8.38
CA ILE A 67 2.33 -0.23 -7.14
C ILE A 67 1.77 -1.64 -7.33
N LYS A 68 2.59 -2.68 -7.11
CA LYS A 68 2.10 -4.05 -7.30
C LYS A 68 2.75 -5.12 -6.44
N ASN A 69 2.00 -6.21 -6.26
CA ASN A 69 2.44 -7.43 -5.58
C ASN A 69 2.86 -7.16 -4.13
N GLY A 70 2.01 -6.47 -3.36
CA GLY A 70 2.34 -5.99 -2.02
C GLY A 70 1.54 -6.64 -0.91
N THR A 71 2.13 -6.89 0.25
CA THR A 71 1.39 -7.25 1.46
C THR A 71 1.47 -6.13 2.49
N VAL A 72 0.32 -5.65 2.94
CA VAL A 72 0.17 -4.56 3.91
C VAL A 72 -0.37 -5.11 5.22
N TYR A 73 0.43 -5.02 6.27
CA TYR A 73 0.04 -5.34 7.63
C TYR A 73 -0.21 -4.03 8.40
N ALA A 74 -1.43 -3.51 8.24
CA ALA A 74 -1.78 -2.12 8.61
C ALA A 74 -1.69 -1.85 10.12
N LEU A 75 -2.09 -2.80 10.96
CA LEU A 75 -1.95 -2.73 12.41
C LEU A 75 -2.63 -1.50 13.06
N ASN A 76 -1.89 -0.42 13.31
CA ASN A 76 -2.39 0.82 13.91
C ASN A 76 -2.24 2.03 12.97
N ALA A 77 -2.00 1.83 11.67
CA ALA A 77 -2.07 2.90 10.68
C ALA A 77 -3.35 3.73 10.86
N ASP A 78 -3.30 5.02 10.57
CA ASP A 78 -4.49 5.86 10.60
C ASP A 78 -5.38 5.55 9.38
N GLY A 79 -4.78 5.31 8.20
CA GLY A 79 -5.48 4.78 7.02
C GLY A 79 -4.73 3.71 6.21
N LEU A 80 -5.34 3.30 5.10
CA LEU A 80 -4.87 2.23 4.21
C LEU A 80 -4.35 2.75 2.88
N VAL A 81 -4.99 3.75 2.29
CA VAL A 81 -4.57 4.42 1.05
C VAL A 81 -5.23 5.79 1.07
N ASP A 82 -4.44 6.84 1.15
CA ASP A 82 -4.87 8.21 0.86
C ASP A 82 -4.51 8.53 -0.59
N ASN A 83 -5.52 8.84 -1.41
CA ASN A 83 -5.32 9.42 -2.73
C ASN A 83 -5.95 10.79 -2.76
N ASP A 84 -5.35 11.69 -3.52
CA ASP A 84 -5.97 12.91 -3.99
C ASP A 84 -6.83 12.73 -5.26
N PRO A 85 -7.69 13.71 -5.60
CA PRO A 85 -8.38 13.74 -6.89
C PRO A 85 -7.41 13.65 -8.09
N ASN A 86 -6.20 14.17 -7.94
CA ASN A 86 -5.16 14.24 -8.97
C ASN A 86 -4.10 13.14 -8.86
N SER A 87 -4.21 12.15 -7.97
CA SER A 87 -3.26 11.03 -7.93
C SER A 87 -3.24 10.29 -9.26
N ASN A 88 -2.04 9.87 -9.68
CA ASN A 88 -1.84 9.19 -10.95
C ASN A 88 -1.10 7.86 -10.71
N VAL A 89 -1.86 6.85 -10.29
CA VAL A 89 -1.33 5.56 -9.85
C VAL A 89 -2.12 4.40 -10.46
N ASP A 90 -1.41 3.34 -10.84
CA ASP A 90 -2.03 2.03 -11.04
C ASP A 90 -1.61 1.10 -9.89
N MET A 91 -2.59 0.47 -9.22
CA MET A 91 -2.34 -0.42 -8.08
C MET A 91 -2.92 -1.82 -8.34
N SER A 92 -2.10 -2.86 -8.14
CA SER A 92 -2.57 -4.24 -8.37
C SER A 92 -1.97 -5.31 -7.48
N ASN A 93 -2.75 -6.36 -7.23
CA ASN A 93 -2.30 -7.54 -6.47
C ASN A 93 -1.78 -7.18 -5.06
N VAL A 94 -2.44 -6.26 -4.37
CA VAL A 94 -2.10 -5.85 -3.00
C VAL A 94 -3.04 -6.54 -2.00
N TYR A 95 -2.47 -7.10 -0.94
CA TYR A 95 -3.20 -7.77 0.13
C TYR A 95 -3.10 -6.99 1.44
N PHE A 96 -4.23 -6.52 1.95
CA PHE A 96 -4.35 -5.82 3.23
C PHE A 96 -4.79 -6.79 4.34
N ARG A 97 -4.15 -6.74 5.51
CA ARG A 97 -4.52 -7.60 6.65
C ARG A 97 -4.36 -6.88 7.96
N ASN A 98 -5.15 -7.35 8.93
CA ASN A 98 -5.14 -6.86 10.31
C ASN A 98 -5.42 -5.36 10.38
N ILE A 99 -6.38 -4.95 9.57
CA ILE A 99 -6.95 -3.61 9.54
C ILE A 99 -7.88 -3.42 10.76
N LYS A 100 -8.17 -2.17 11.11
CA LYS A 100 -9.03 -1.77 12.23
C LYS A 100 -10.04 -0.73 11.81
N ILE A 101 -11.23 -0.81 12.41
CA ILE A 101 -12.30 0.17 12.18
C ILE A 101 -11.74 1.57 12.44
N GLY A 102 -11.95 2.47 11.49
CA GLY A 102 -11.35 3.80 11.46
C GLY A 102 -10.46 4.00 10.25
N GLN A 103 -9.74 2.95 9.83
CA GLN A 103 -8.87 2.98 8.66
C GLN A 103 -9.66 2.92 7.35
N ASP A 104 -9.15 3.58 6.32
CA ASP A 104 -9.76 3.58 5.00
C ASP A 104 -8.80 3.64 3.81
N PHE A 105 -9.30 3.13 2.69
CA PHE A 105 -8.92 3.58 1.36
C PHE A 105 -9.95 4.66 1.02
N ASP A 106 -9.51 5.91 0.99
CA ASP A 106 -10.35 7.09 1.11
C ASP A 106 -11.18 7.41 -0.16
N GLN A 107 -10.57 7.35 -1.34
CA GLN A 107 -11.22 7.70 -2.60
C GLN A 107 -10.49 7.17 -3.83
N LEU A 108 -11.22 7.10 -4.96
CA LEU A 108 -10.62 6.87 -6.27
C LEU A 108 -10.22 8.21 -6.91
N PRO A 109 -9.02 8.31 -7.53
CA PRO A 109 -8.65 9.51 -8.27
C PRO A 109 -9.63 9.82 -9.39
N THR A 110 -9.89 11.12 -9.63
CA THR A 110 -10.94 11.58 -10.57
C THR A 110 -10.41 12.37 -11.75
N GLU A 111 -9.20 12.93 -11.66
CA GLU A 111 -8.59 13.72 -12.74
C GLU A 111 -7.83 12.84 -13.76
N TYR A 112 -7.29 11.70 -13.31
CA TYR A 112 -6.58 10.74 -14.15
C TYR A 112 -7.30 9.40 -14.21
N THR A 113 -7.16 8.69 -15.33
CA THR A 113 -7.63 7.31 -15.43
C THR A 113 -6.65 6.38 -14.74
N CYS A 114 -7.00 5.89 -13.55
CA CYS A 114 -6.21 4.98 -12.74
C CYS A 114 -6.77 3.54 -12.81
N VAL A 115 -5.90 2.54 -12.68
CA VAL A 115 -6.30 1.12 -12.70
C VAL A 115 -6.02 0.48 -11.35
N PHE A 116 -7.11 0.09 -10.67
CA PHE A 116 -7.08 -0.73 -9.47
C PHE A 116 -7.58 -2.13 -9.80
N GLN A 117 -6.84 -3.17 -9.40
CA GLN A 117 -7.22 -4.54 -9.72
C GLN A 117 -6.66 -5.57 -8.74
N ASN A 118 -7.45 -6.62 -8.50
CA ASN A 118 -7.06 -7.78 -7.68
C ASN A 118 -6.54 -7.38 -6.29
N LEU A 119 -7.23 -6.46 -5.62
CA LEU A 119 -6.93 -6.15 -4.23
C LEU A 119 -7.62 -7.21 -3.35
N GLN A 120 -6.96 -7.61 -2.27
CA GLN A 120 -7.55 -8.53 -1.30
C GLN A 120 -7.43 -7.97 0.10
N VAL A 121 -8.36 -8.33 0.96
CA VAL A 121 -8.36 -7.91 2.35
C VAL A 121 -8.82 -9.01 3.28
N THR A 122 -8.22 -9.10 4.46
CA THR A 122 -8.82 -9.84 5.57
C THR A 122 -9.53 -8.88 6.50
N LEU A 123 -10.87 -8.95 6.50
CA LEU A 123 -11.74 -8.10 7.30
C LEU A 123 -11.79 -8.53 8.77
N PRO A 124 -11.90 -7.58 9.71
CA PRO A 124 -12.34 -7.84 11.06
C PRO A 124 -13.69 -8.57 11.12
N ALA A 125 -13.91 -9.34 12.18
CA ALA A 125 -15.16 -10.07 12.34
C ALA A 125 -16.36 -9.10 12.41
N GLY A 126 -17.34 -9.30 11.53
CA GLY A 126 -18.58 -8.53 11.51
C GLY A 126 -18.52 -7.21 10.73
N SER A 127 -17.38 -6.86 10.13
CA SER A 127 -17.27 -5.71 9.23
C SER A 127 -17.49 -6.10 7.77
N VAL A 128 -17.69 -5.10 6.92
CA VAL A 128 -17.84 -5.23 5.46
C VAL A 128 -16.80 -4.39 4.72
N LEU A 129 -16.66 -4.58 3.40
CA LEU A 129 -15.67 -3.84 2.61
C LEU A 129 -15.86 -2.33 2.71
N THR A 130 -17.08 -1.84 2.59
CA THR A 130 -17.41 -0.40 2.62
C THR A 130 -17.14 0.27 3.96
N ASP A 131 -16.82 -0.49 5.02
CA ASP A 131 -16.35 0.08 6.27
C ASP A 131 -14.94 0.67 6.14
N PHE A 132 -14.15 0.19 5.16
CA PHE A 132 -12.75 0.58 4.93
C PHE A 132 -12.51 1.10 3.51
N PHE A 133 -13.14 0.52 2.51
CA PHE A 133 -12.92 0.90 1.11
C PHE A 133 -14.05 1.83 0.66
N LYS A 134 -13.75 3.12 0.52
CA LYS A 134 -14.70 4.21 0.29
C LYS A 134 -14.75 4.61 -1.18
N ASP A 135 -15.80 5.36 -1.54
CA ASP A 135 -15.97 6.00 -2.85
C ASP A 135 -15.75 5.08 -4.06
N GLY A 136 -16.19 3.83 -3.92
CA GLY A 136 -16.16 2.81 -4.98
C GLY A 136 -14.87 2.00 -5.06
N SER A 137 -13.87 2.27 -4.21
CA SER A 137 -12.64 1.48 -4.14
C SER A 137 -12.92 0.01 -3.76
N ASP A 138 -14.02 -0.26 -3.04
CA ASP A 138 -14.47 -1.59 -2.67
C ASP A 138 -14.74 -2.51 -3.88
N ALA A 139 -15.06 -1.93 -5.04
CA ALA A 139 -15.32 -2.66 -6.28
C ALA A 139 -14.12 -3.49 -6.78
N PHE A 140 -12.90 -3.13 -6.35
CA PHE A 140 -11.65 -3.79 -6.76
C PHE A 140 -11.10 -4.76 -5.71
N VAL A 141 -11.81 -4.92 -4.60
CA VAL A 141 -11.34 -5.60 -3.40
C VAL A 141 -12.15 -6.87 -3.13
N THR A 142 -11.46 -7.98 -2.87
CA THR A 142 -12.08 -9.24 -2.43
C THR A 142 -11.71 -9.55 -0.98
N ALA A 143 -12.71 -9.73 -0.12
CA ALA A 143 -12.50 -10.20 1.24
C ALA A 143 -12.09 -11.69 1.25
N VAL A 144 -10.98 -12.01 1.91
CA VAL A 144 -10.46 -13.38 2.05
C VAL A 144 -10.11 -13.67 3.52
N PRO A 145 -10.32 -14.93 4.00
CA PRO A 145 -9.82 -15.33 5.32
C PRO A 145 -8.31 -15.14 5.43
N LEU A 146 -7.82 -14.92 6.66
CA LEU A 146 -6.39 -14.77 6.93
C LEU A 146 -5.60 -15.98 6.39
N GLY A 147 -4.57 -15.71 5.58
CA GLY A 147 -3.71 -16.74 4.98
C GLY A 147 -4.30 -17.44 3.74
N SER A 148 -5.50 -17.05 3.29
CA SER A 148 -6.11 -17.53 2.04
C SER A 148 -5.94 -16.54 0.89
N ASN A 149 -5.08 -15.53 1.04
CA ASN A 149 -4.77 -14.58 -0.02
C ASN A 149 -4.07 -15.28 -1.19
N THR A 150 -4.40 -14.86 -2.41
CA THR A 150 -3.79 -15.31 -3.66
C THR A 150 -2.96 -14.21 -4.32
N VAL A 151 -2.97 -13.02 -3.73
CA VAL A 151 -2.14 -11.86 -4.10
C VAL A 151 -1.31 -11.44 -2.89
N GLY A 152 -0.37 -10.53 -3.11
CA GLY A 152 0.54 -10.04 -2.09
C GLY A 152 2.01 -10.25 -2.46
N ALA A 153 2.88 -10.00 -1.49
CA ALA A 153 4.32 -10.15 -1.64
C ALA A 153 4.75 -11.63 -1.72
N ASP A 154 5.72 -11.90 -2.58
CA ASP A 154 6.52 -13.13 -2.53
C ASP A 154 7.58 -12.99 -1.44
N VAL A 155 7.22 -13.47 -0.24
CA VAL A 155 8.06 -13.43 0.97
C VAL A 155 9.39 -14.17 0.78
N SER A 156 9.45 -15.14 -0.14
CA SER A 156 10.67 -15.90 -0.41
C SER A 156 11.83 -15.01 -0.87
N LYS A 157 11.54 -13.85 -1.47
CA LYS A 157 12.56 -12.90 -1.96
C LYS A 157 13.27 -12.11 -0.85
N PHE A 158 12.77 -12.18 0.38
CA PHE A 158 13.35 -11.47 1.51
C PHE A 158 14.22 -12.36 2.41
N GLN A 159 14.16 -13.68 2.22
CA GLN A 159 14.69 -14.66 3.16
C GLN A 159 16.21 -14.60 3.37
N THR A 160 16.95 -14.13 2.38
CA THR A 160 18.42 -14.21 2.40
C THR A 160 19.11 -12.97 2.95
N TRP A 161 18.39 -11.86 3.11
CA TRP A 161 19.01 -10.56 3.38
C TRP A 161 18.28 -9.72 4.42
N SER A 162 16.99 -9.94 4.66
CA SER A 162 16.24 -9.07 5.56
C SER A 162 16.36 -9.50 7.01
N TRP A 163 16.63 -8.52 7.88
CA TRP A 163 16.57 -8.74 9.33
C TRP A 163 15.15 -9.17 9.77
N ALA A 164 14.12 -8.64 9.11
CA ALA A 164 12.71 -8.97 9.28
C ALA A 164 12.42 -10.48 9.23
N ILE A 165 13.08 -11.22 8.34
CA ILE A 165 12.99 -12.68 8.30
C ILE A 165 13.81 -13.31 9.42
N VAL A 166 15.05 -12.87 9.63
CA VAL A 166 15.95 -13.44 10.64
C VAL A 166 15.37 -13.35 12.05
N SER A 167 14.64 -12.27 12.35
CA SER A 167 13.93 -12.10 13.63
C SER A 167 12.63 -12.90 13.74
N GLY A 168 12.21 -13.60 12.68
CA GLY A 168 10.94 -14.33 12.60
C GLY A 168 9.72 -13.42 12.48
N ALA A 169 9.93 -12.13 12.24
CA ALA A 169 8.89 -11.14 12.34
C ALA A 169 8.00 -11.06 11.08
N LEU A 170 8.41 -11.76 10.00
CA LEU A 170 7.55 -12.09 8.85
C LEU A 170 6.97 -13.51 8.88
N ASN A 171 7.02 -14.21 10.03
CA ASN A 171 6.36 -15.51 10.14
C ASN A 171 4.85 -15.38 9.92
N GLY A 172 4.31 -16.15 8.97
CA GLY A 172 2.89 -16.12 8.63
C GLY A 172 2.49 -15.01 7.65
N PHE A 173 3.46 -14.38 6.98
CA PHE A 173 3.25 -13.74 5.68
C PHE A 173 3.23 -14.78 4.56
#